data_AF-A0A0E9Q405-F1
#
_entry.id   AF-A0A0E9Q405-F1
#
_cell.length_a   1.000
_cell.length_b   1.000
_cell.length_c   1.000
_cell.angle_alpha   90.00
_cell.angle_beta   90.00
_cell.angle_gamma   90.00
#
_symmetry.space_group_name_H-M   'P 1'
#
loop_
_entity.id
_entity.type
_entity.pdbx_description
1 polymer ?
#
loop_
_entity_poly.entity_id
_entity_poly.type
_entity_poly.pdbx_seq_one_letter_code
_entity_poly.pdbx_strand_id
1 'polypeptide(L)' 'MTIVETNFLQVTINHKIYIFTKDCVYGIKLSPAICSVSYATIDEA' A
#
# COMPACT_ATOMS: atom_id res chain seq x y z
N MET A 1 -11.30 -18.98 -1.39
CA MET A 1 -11.40 -17.61 -1.92
C MET A 1 -10.58 -16.71 -1.00
N THR A 2 -9.86 -15.76 -1.58
CA THR A 2 -8.91 -14.87 -0.89
C THR A 2 -9.32 -13.46 -1.26
N ILE A 3 -9.41 -12.56 -0.28
CA ILE A 3 -9.72 -11.15 -0.52
C ILE A 3 -8.41 -10.38 -0.43
N VAL A 4 -8.13 -9.55 -1.43
CA VAL A 4 -6.99 -8.64 -1.44
C VAL A 4 -7.54 -7.22 -1.29
N GLU A 5 -7.09 -6.53 -0.25
CA GLU A 5 -7.39 -5.11 -0.02
C GLU A 5 -6.11 -4.30 -0.23
N THR A 6 -6.16 -3.35 -1.16
CA THR A 6 -5.04 -2.44 -1.45
C THR A 6 -5.47 -1.03 -1.07
N ASN A 7 -4.72 -0.41 -0.16
CA ASN A 7 -4.87 0.99 0.20
C ASN A 7 -3.66 1.77 -0.33
N PHE A 8 -3.90 2.96 -0.88
CA PHE A 8 -2.83 3.85 -1.32
C PHE A 8 -2.96 5.22 -0.65
N LEU A 9 -1.82 5.83 -0.34
CA LEU A 9 -1.72 7.20 0.17
C LEU A 9 -0.64 7.94 -0.61
N GLN A 10 -0.99 9.07 -1.21
CA GLN A 10 -0.05 9.94 -1.91
C GLN A 10 0.17 11.22 -1.09
N VAL A 11 1.44 11.60 -0.92
CA VAL A 11 1.84 12.83 -0.25
C VAL A 11 2.83 13.58 -1.13
N THR A 12 2.57 14.86 -1.40
CA THR A 12 3.50 15.72 -2.14
C THR A 12 4.25 16.61 -1.16
N ILE A 13 5.58 16.56 -1.17
CA ILE A 13 6.46 17.38 -0.32
C ILE A 13 7.56 17.96 -1.19
N ASN A 14 7.70 19.28 -1.26
CA ASN A 14 8.78 19.97 -1.97
C ASN A 14 8.99 19.49 -3.43
N HIS A 15 7.92 19.38 -4.22
CA HIS A 15 7.92 18.85 -5.61
C HIS A 15 8.35 17.38 -5.75
N LYS A 16 8.43 16.63 -4.65
CA LYS A 16 8.57 15.18 -4.65
C LYS A 16 7.24 14.55 -4.29
N ILE A 17 6.85 13.55 -5.06
CA ILE A 17 5.65 12.75 -4.81
C ILE A 17 6.07 11.47 -4.09
N TYR A 18 5.50 11.24 -2.91
CA TYR A 18 5.66 10.03 -2.12
C TYR A 18 4.38 9.20 -2.24
N ILE A 19 4.51 7.97 -2.70
CA ILE A 19 3.40 7.03 -2.83
C ILE A 19 3.62 5.91 -1.82
N PHE A 20 2.70 5.75 -0.88
CA PHE A 20 2.67 4.66 0.08
C PHE A 20 1.58 3.68 -0.32
N THR A 21 1.91 2.40 -0.33
CA THR A 21 0.98 1.31 -0.64
C THR A 21 0.94 0.35 0.53
N LYS A 22 -0.26 -0.06 0.91
CA LYS A 22 -0.50 -1.10 1.91
C LYS A 22 -1.41 -2.14 1.30
N ASP A 23 -0.86 -3.33 1.11
CA ASP A 23 -1.58 -4.49 0.59
C ASP A 23 -1.83 -5.47 1.72
N CYS A 24 -3.07 -5.86 1.92
CA CYS A 24 -3.47 -6.86 2.89
C CYS A 24 -4.18 -8.03 2.21
N VAL A 25 -3.73 -9.24 2.51
CA VAL A 25 -4.32 -10.48 2.03
C VAL A 25 -5.08 -11.13 3.18
N TYR A 26 -6.39 -11.31 2.96
CA TYR A 26 -7.30 -11.92 3.93
C TYR A 26 -7.70 -13.33 3.46
N GLY A 27 -7.40 -14.32 4.30
CA GLY A 27 -7.95 -15.67 4.17
C GLY A 27 -9.36 -15.75 4.75
N ILE A 28 -10.27 -16.48 4.10
CA ILE A 28 -11.65 -16.67 4.62
C ILE A 28 -11.69 -17.60 5.84
N LYS A 29 -10.67 -18.45 6.03
CA LYS A 29 -10.43 -19.13 7.31
C LYS A 29 -9.68 -18.17 8.22
N LEU A 30 -10.02 -18.16 9.51
CA LEU A 30 -9.47 -17.46 10.71
C LEU A 30 -7.92 -17.31 10.83
N SER A 31 -7.19 -17.22 9.72
CA SER A 31 -5.78 -16.90 9.67
C SER A 31 -5.61 -15.38 9.80
N PRO A 32 -4.58 -14.94 10.51
CA PRO A 32 -4.24 -13.52 10.59
C PRO A 32 -4.03 -12.96 9.18
N ALA A 33 -4.58 -11.77 8.94
CA ALA A 33 -4.35 -11.03 7.70
C ALA A 33 -2.85 -10.76 7.54
N ILE A 34 -2.30 -11.01 6.35
CA ILE A 34 -0.90 -10.69 6.03
C ILE A 34 -0.91 -9.35 5.31
N CYS A 35 -0.24 -8.35 5.89
CA CYS A 35 -0.13 -7.02 5.29
C CYS A 35 1.32 -6.66 4.95
N SER A 36 1.56 -6.11 3.76
CA SER A 36 2.83 -5.53 3.32
C SER A 36 2.69 -4.04 3.07
N VAL A 37 3.71 -3.27 3.46
CA VAL A 37 3.78 -1.83 3.21
C VAL A 37 4.98 -1.55 2.31
N SER A 38 4.77 -0.79 1.25
CA SER A 38 5.81 -0.36 0.31
C SER A 38 5.70 1.13 0.05
N TYR A 39 6.80 1.78 -0.33
CA TYR A 39 6.80 3.17 -0.75
C TYR A 39 7.62 3.40 -2.01
N ALA A 40 7.23 4.40 -2.78
CA ALA A 40 7.95 4.88 -3.96
C ALA A 40 8.03 6.41 -3.93
N THR A 41 9.10 6.95 -4.51
CA THR A 41 9.31 8.39 -4.66
C THR A 41 9.42 8.74 -6.14
N ILE A 42 8.68 9.76 -6.56
CA ILE A 42 8.74 10.32 -7.91
C ILE A 42 9.22 11.75 -7.77
N ASP A 43 10.33 12.09 -8.41
CA ASP A 43 10.74 13.48 -8.60
C ASP A 43 9.92 14.05 -9.76
N GLU A 44 9.13 15.11 -9.52
CA GLU A 44 8.55 15.89 -10.62
C GLU A 44 9.71 16.60 -11.34
N ALA A 45 10.03 16.13 -12.54
CA ALA A 45 11.06 16.68 -13.42
C ALA A 45 10.57 17.90 -14.20
#